data_AF-A0A942TW42-F1
#
_entry.id   AF-A0A942TW42-F1
#
_cell.length_a   1.000
_cell.length_b   1.000
_cell.length_c   1.000
_cell.angle_alpha   90.00
_cell.angle_beta   90.00
_cell.angle_gamma   90.00
#
_symmetry.space_group_name_H-M   'P 1'
#
loop_
_entity.id
_entity.type
_entity.pdbx_description
1 polymer ?
#
loop_
_entity_poly.entity_id
_entity_poly.type
_entity_poly.pdbx_seq_one_letter_code
_entity_poly.pdbx_strand_id
1 'polypeptide(L)'
;MNKKDIADIRKHLKLDNELLKVKDIFNVYIRQDSSEIYHEESQPFSLLDREQQELFMKNFKKVLSGNVDEKLFEVRFQKEAVDHTQSILYESLQKEDIEDWKEQLLLIVEKMFKDVQYEKDMVVTFIRGQYFKPTKKGSEEAETSALDEVYDRPFILCSINQTIQSKKSLVFDYIEKEFKSNVSVDAIINLASPVAGFLFPCFTEGYSDVNHILYSSGKVNQPDYHFIETVLNGEEVMTAQDDKAIFEEIVKEVVGEVVDTNTLSNVYEEINRMMDVEEDEDKEVPTLDYKDVERVLRVSGIEHIDTDQVETAFQKIIDDENYELKASGIIPKYTSKSIKIETKVANITISPQDLKYIKQVNYNGKRCVLIEVDEDTIIEGFRIVPETLLND
;
A
#
# COMPACT_ATOMS: atom_id res chain seq x y z
N MET A 1 -5.92 10.19 2.44
CA MET A 1 -4.51 10.16 2.85
C MET A 1 -3.63 9.67 1.71
N ASN A 2 -2.94 10.59 1.07
CA ASN A 2 -2.11 10.28 -0.10
C ASN A 2 -0.70 9.77 0.28
N LYS A 3 0.07 9.36 -0.73
CA LYS A 3 1.43 8.84 -0.58
C LYS A 3 2.40 9.81 0.11
N LYS A 4 2.23 11.12 -0.08
CA LYS A 4 3.09 12.18 0.47
C LYS A 4 2.86 12.32 1.98
N ASP A 5 1.60 12.37 2.41
CA ASP A 5 1.24 12.44 3.82
C ASP A 5 1.71 11.18 4.58
N ILE A 6 1.56 9.99 3.98
CA ILE A 6 2.07 8.73 4.56
C ILE A 6 3.60 8.78 4.70
N ALA A 7 4.30 9.21 3.63
CA ALA A 7 5.76 9.29 3.64
C ALA A 7 6.27 10.28 4.69
N ASP A 8 5.56 11.39 4.91
CA ASP A 8 5.91 12.38 5.92
C ASP A 8 5.79 11.82 7.34
N ILE A 9 4.64 11.25 7.71
CA ILE A 9 4.47 10.61 9.03
C ILE A 9 5.52 9.52 9.25
N ARG A 10 5.74 8.67 8.24
CA ARG A 10 6.72 7.59 8.32
C ARG A 10 8.15 8.10 8.50
N LYS A 11 8.51 9.24 7.91
CA LYS A 11 9.79 9.91 8.12
C LYS A 11 9.93 10.38 9.57
N HIS A 12 8.83 10.79 10.19
CA HIS A 12 8.80 11.31 11.56
C HIS A 12 8.74 10.24 12.67
N LEU A 13 8.39 8.98 12.38
CA LEU A 13 8.47 7.84 13.31
C LEU A 13 9.92 7.50 13.73
N LYS A 14 10.59 8.40 14.46
CA LYS A 14 11.97 8.25 14.92
C LYS A 14 12.02 8.64 16.38
N LEU A 15 12.98 8.07 17.10
CA LEU A 15 13.24 8.46 18.47
C LEU A 15 13.72 9.91 18.52
N ASP A 16 13.38 10.60 19.60
CA ASP A 16 13.74 11.99 19.87
C ASP A 16 13.32 12.98 18.76
N ASN A 17 12.20 12.69 18.09
CA ASN A 17 11.63 13.57 17.08
C ASN A 17 10.67 14.58 17.70
N GLU A 18 10.81 15.85 17.34
CA GLU A 18 9.94 16.91 17.84
C GLU A 18 8.60 16.96 17.11
N LEU A 19 8.56 16.50 15.85
CA LEU A 19 7.40 16.59 14.97
C LEU A 19 6.45 15.37 15.10
N LEU A 20 6.90 14.29 15.72
CA LEU A 20 6.03 13.17 16.07
C LEU A 20 6.50 12.57 17.39
N LYS A 21 5.63 12.64 18.40
CA LYS A 21 5.91 12.14 19.74
C LYS A 21 4.94 11.03 20.10
N VAL A 22 5.47 9.87 20.44
CA VAL A 22 4.67 8.76 20.97
C VAL A 22 4.58 8.89 22.48
N LYS A 23 3.36 8.92 23.01
CA LYS A 23 3.08 9.09 24.43
C LYS A 23 3.07 7.75 25.14
N ASP A 24 2.22 6.84 24.70
CA ASP A 24 1.95 5.56 25.36
C ASP A 24 2.00 4.39 24.36
N ILE A 25 2.29 3.20 24.87
CA ILE A 25 2.26 1.92 24.16
C ILE A 25 1.40 0.93 24.93
N PHE A 26 0.67 0.11 24.19
CA PHE A 26 -0.15 -0.99 24.71
C PHE A 26 0.11 -2.25 23.88
N ASN A 27 0.57 -3.32 24.52
CA ASN A 27 0.85 -4.61 23.90
C ASN A 27 -0.15 -5.65 24.40
N VAL A 28 -0.68 -6.45 23.48
CA VAL A 28 -1.56 -7.57 23.79
C VAL A 28 -1.03 -8.82 23.11
N TYR A 29 -0.83 -9.88 23.89
CA TYR A 29 -0.37 -11.18 23.43
C TYR A 29 -1.55 -12.16 23.39
N ILE A 30 -1.82 -12.72 22.22
CA ILE A 30 -2.93 -13.63 21.96
C ILE A 30 -2.36 -14.98 21.57
N ARG A 31 -2.86 -16.04 22.20
CA ARG A 31 -2.42 -17.41 21.89
C ARG A 31 -3.22 -18.01 20.74
N GLN A 32 -2.54 -18.76 19.87
CA GLN A 32 -3.13 -19.43 18.71
C GLN A 32 -4.20 -20.46 19.08
N ASP A 33 -4.08 -21.13 20.23
CA ASP A 33 -4.89 -22.30 20.56
C ASP A 33 -6.27 -21.94 21.12
N SER A 34 -6.38 -20.81 21.82
CA SER A 34 -7.65 -20.32 22.37
C SER A 34 -8.18 -19.07 21.67
N SER A 35 -7.36 -18.35 20.88
CA SER A 35 -7.64 -16.98 20.42
C SER A 35 -7.95 -16.02 21.59
N GLU A 36 -7.54 -16.36 22.82
CA GLU A 36 -7.74 -15.53 24.00
C GLU A 36 -6.50 -14.69 24.32
N ILE A 37 -6.73 -13.55 24.96
CA ILE A 37 -5.69 -12.70 25.51
C ILE A 37 -4.97 -13.47 26.63
N TYR A 38 -3.70 -13.76 26.40
CA TYR A 38 -2.84 -14.41 27.39
C TYR A 38 -2.19 -13.40 28.33
N HIS A 39 -1.79 -12.26 27.79
CA HIS A 39 -1.19 -11.17 28.55
C HIS A 39 -1.38 -9.84 27.85
N GLU A 40 -1.47 -8.77 28.65
CA GLU A 40 -1.53 -7.40 28.17
C GLU A 40 -0.70 -6.50 29.08
N GLU A 41 -0.08 -5.47 28.52
CA GLU A 41 0.67 -4.47 29.27
C GLU A 41 0.60 -3.10 28.59
N SER A 42 0.43 -2.06 29.40
CA SER A 42 0.44 -0.66 28.96
C SER A 42 1.45 0.14 29.78
N GLN A 43 2.17 1.04 29.13
CA GLN A 43 3.07 1.97 29.80
C GLN A 43 3.37 3.19 28.91
N PRO A 44 3.84 4.32 29.50
CA PRO A 44 4.42 5.40 28.72
C PRO A 44 5.58 4.91 27.86
N PHE A 45 5.59 5.30 26.58
CA PHE A 45 6.59 4.82 25.61
C PHE A 45 8.03 5.17 26.02
N SER A 46 8.21 6.27 26.74
CA SER A 46 9.50 6.72 27.26
C SER A 46 10.10 5.81 28.33
N LEU A 47 9.30 4.94 28.97
CA LEU A 47 9.76 3.98 29.98
C LEU A 47 10.33 2.68 29.39
N LEU A 48 10.05 2.40 28.11
CA LEU A 48 10.70 1.31 27.40
C LEU A 48 12.21 1.55 27.32
N ASP A 49 12.98 0.47 27.30
CA ASP A 49 14.41 0.61 27.02
C ASP A 49 14.64 1.08 25.56
N ARG A 50 15.82 1.64 25.31
CA ARG A 50 16.13 2.26 24.02
C ARG A 50 16.06 1.27 22.85
N GLU A 51 16.43 0.01 23.07
CA GLU A 51 16.42 -1.01 22.02
C GLU A 51 14.98 -1.41 21.66
N GLN A 52 14.13 -1.61 22.66
CA GLN A 52 12.69 -1.83 22.48
C GLN A 52 12.05 -0.67 21.71
N GLN A 53 12.32 0.57 22.13
CA GLN A 53 11.80 1.76 21.43
C GLN A 53 12.20 1.76 19.93
N GLU A 54 13.46 1.45 19.61
CA GLU A 54 13.92 1.37 18.22
C GLU A 54 13.23 0.26 17.42
N LEU A 55 13.02 -0.91 18.03
CA LEU A 55 12.34 -2.04 17.41
C LEU A 55 10.88 -1.71 17.08
N PHE A 56 10.14 -1.11 18.03
CA PHE A 56 8.77 -0.67 17.80
C PHE A 56 8.69 0.44 16.76
N MET A 57 9.57 1.44 16.79
CA MET A 57 9.60 2.48 15.74
C MET A 57 9.85 1.90 14.35
N LYS A 58 10.72 0.89 14.23
CA LYS A 58 10.95 0.18 12.96
C LYS A 58 9.70 -0.58 12.52
N ASN A 59 8.98 -1.22 13.44
CA ASN A 59 7.73 -1.91 13.16
C ASN A 59 6.64 -0.94 12.64
N PHE A 60 6.41 0.18 13.32
CA PHE A 60 5.40 1.16 12.87
C PHE A 60 5.73 1.75 11.50
N LYS A 61 7.01 1.95 11.19
CA LYS A 61 7.45 2.30 9.83
C LYS A 61 7.17 1.22 8.79
N LYS A 62 7.13 -0.05 9.19
CA LYS A 62 6.79 -1.17 8.32
C LYS A 62 5.29 -1.27 8.10
N VAL A 63 4.47 -0.99 9.13
CA VAL A 63 3.01 -0.84 8.96
C VAL A 63 2.70 0.21 7.91
N LEU A 64 3.32 1.39 7.97
CA LEU A 64 3.12 2.46 6.99
C LEU A 64 3.95 2.29 5.69
N SER A 65 4.37 1.06 5.35
CA SER A 65 5.18 0.81 4.15
C SER A 65 4.43 0.03 3.09
N GLY A 66 4.67 0.42 1.83
CA GLY A 66 4.00 -0.14 0.66
C GLY A 66 3.45 0.98 -0.21
N ASN A 67 2.89 0.62 -1.36
CA ASN A 67 2.18 1.58 -2.21
C ASN A 67 0.72 1.69 -1.76
N VAL A 68 0.14 2.86 -1.98
CA VAL A 68 -1.30 3.09 -1.84
C VAL A 68 -2.04 2.18 -2.82
N ASP A 69 -3.19 1.66 -2.40
CA ASP A 69 -4.05 0.71 -3.13
C ASP A 69 -3.40 -0.66 -3.45
N GLU A 70 -2.16 -0.88 -3.02
CA GLU A 70 -1.51 -2.20 -3.07
C GLU A 70 -1.34 -2.81 -1.67
N LYS A 71 -0.89 -2.00 -0.71
CA LYS A 71 -0.68 -2.42 0.68
C LYS A 71 -1.33 -1.48 1.67
N LEU A 72 -1.49 -0.20 1.32
CA LEU A 72 -2.03 0.84 2.16
C LEU A 72 -3.35 1.30 1.56
N PHE A 73 -4.42 1.23 2.32
CA PHE A 73 -5.76 1.51 1.86
C PHE A 73 -6.38 2.56 2.76
N GLU A 74 -6.84 3.65 2.17
CA GLU A 74 -7.71 4.57 2.88
C GLU A 74 -9.11 3.96 2.91
N VAL A 75 -9.55 3.58 4.11
CA VAL A 75 -10.83 2.92 4.33
C VAL A 75 -11.76 3.95 4.95
N ARG A 76 -12.92 4.14 4.32
CA ARG A 76 -14.00 4.94 4.88
C ARG A 76 -14.78 4.12 5.89
N PHE A 77 -15.15 4.71 7.02
CA PHE A 77 -16.04 4.06 7.97
C PHE A 77 -17.48 3.98 7.45
N GLN A 78 -18.14 2.85 7.69
CA GLN A 78 -19.55 2.66 7.41
C GLN A 78 -20.41 3.60 8.28
N LYS A 79 -21.61 3.98 7.82
CA LYS A 79 -22.49 4.89 8.57
C LYS A 79 -23.22 4.23 9.73
N GLU A 80 -23.44 2.93 9.67
CA GLU A 80 -24.28 2.19 10.62
C GLU A 80 -23.59 0.89 11.05
N ALA A 81 -23.09 0.84 12.28
CA ALA A 81 -22.67 -0.40 12.93
C ALA A 81 -22.88 -0.32 14.44
N VAL A 82 -23.15 -1.46 15.07
CA VAL A 82 -23.14 -1.61 16.54
C VAL A 82 -21.70 -1.78 16.99
N ASP A 83 -21.31 -1.17 18.13
CA ASP A 83 -19.93 -1.19 18.64
C ASP A 83 -18.90 -0.71 17.61
N HIS A 84 -19.22 0.44 17.01
CA HIS A 84 -18.52 1.00 15.86
C HIS A 84 -17.07 1.36 16.16
N THR A 85 -16.11 0.80 15.41
CA THR A 85 -14.66 1.01 15.66
C THR A 85 -14.24 2.47 15.55
N GLN A 86 -14.83 3.24 14.64
CA GLN A 86 -14.64 4.70 14.59
C GLN A 86 -14.92 5.40 15.94
N SER A 87 -16.05 5.08 16.59
CA SER A 87 -16.41 5.67 17.88
C SER A 87 -15.41 5.27 18.96
N ILE A 88 -15.05 3.98 19.03
CA ILE A 88 -14.05 3.46 19.98
C ILE A 88 -12.72 4.19 19.81
N LEU A 89 -12.23 4.32 18.57
CA LEU A 89 -10.96 5.00 18.27
C LEU A 89 -11.04 6.51 18.55
N TYR A 90 -12.14 7.16 18.20
CA TYR A 90 -12.34 8.59 18.46
C TYR A 90 -12.41 8.90 19.96
N GLU A 91 -13.15 8.09 20.73
CA GLU A 91 -13.18 8.20 22.20
C GLU A 91 -11.83 7.91 22.82
N SER A 92 -11.10 6.91 22.29
CA SER A 92 -9.74 6.56 22.72
C SER A 92 -8.76 7.74 22.60
N LEU A 93 -8.88 8.56 21.55
CA LEU A 93 -8.04 9.75 21.37
C LEU A 93 -8.28 10.82 22.43
N GLN A 94 -9.47 10.83 23.05
CA GLN A 94 -9.84 11.80 24.09
C GLN A 94 -9.50 11.33 25.50
N LYS A 95 -9.20 10.04 25.71
CA LYS A 95 -8.80 9.52 27.01
C LYS A 95 -7.42 10.05 27.37
N GLU A 96 -7.29 10.70 28.52
CA GLU A 96 -5.98 11.14 29.03
C GLU A 96 -5.27 10.03 29.79
N ASP A 97 -6.04 9.26 30.57
CA ASP A 97 -5.59 8.11 31.33
C ASP A 97 -5.22 6.93 30.41
N ILE A 98 -4.23 6.14 30.82
CA ILE A 98 -3.73 5.02 30.04
C ILE A 98 -4.60 3.76 30.20
N GLU A 99 -5.24 3.60 31.36
CA GLU A 99 -6.12 2.47 31.65
C GLU A 99 -7.44 2.66 30.89
N ASP A 100 -8.04 3.84 30.92
CA ASP A 100 -9.23 4.13 30.11
C ASP A 100 -8.97 3.93 28.61
N TRP A 101 -7.76 4.29 28.15
CA TRP A 101 -7.36 4.11 26.76
C TRP A 101 -7.20 2.64 26.38
N LYS A 102 -6.55 1.83 27.23
CA LYS A 102 -6.38 0.41 26.96
C LYS A 102 -7.72 -0.34 26.95
N GLU A 103 -8.65 0.01 27.85
CA GLU A 103 -9.97 -0.63 27.93
C GLU A 103 -10.75 -0.45 26.63
N GLN A 104 -10.67 0.73 26.00
CA GLN A 104 -11.28 0.96 24.69
C GLN A 104 -10.61 0.12 23.59
N LEU A 105 -9.28 0.04 23.58
CA LEU A 105 -8.55 -0.72 22.57
C LEU A 105 -8.75 -2.24 22.70
N LEU A 106 -9.03 -2.74 23.91
CA LEU A 106 -9.39 -4.14 24.11
C LEU A 106 -10.66 -4.54 23.37
N LEU A 107 -11.65 -3.65 23.26
CA LEU A 107 -12.85 -3.90 22.45
C LEU A 107 -12.49 -4.15 20.97
N ILE A 108 -11.46 -3.47 20.46
CA ILE A 108 -10.96 -3.69 19.09
C ILE A 108 -10.24 -5.03 19.01
N VAL A 109 -9.41 -5.37 20.00
CA VAL A 109 -8.73 -6.67 20.06
C VAL A 109 -9.74 -7.81 20.10
N GLU A 110 -10.78 -7.72 20.91
CA GLU A 110 -11.85 -8.71 20.94
C GLU A 110 -12.49 -8.90 19.55
N LYS A 111 -12.74 -7.81 18.81
CA LYS A 111 -13.22 -7.87 17.43
C LYS A 111 -12.23 -8.56 16.49
N MET A 112 -10.92 -8.30 16.61
CA MET A 112 -9.88 -8.88 15.75
C MET A 112 -9.79 -10.42 15.82
N PHE A 113 -10.14 -11.00 16.96
CA PHE A 113 -9.98 -12.43 17.24
C PHE A 113 -11.30 -13.17 17.43
N LYS A 114 -12.42 -12.45 17.35
CA LYS A 114 -13.76 -13.04 17.37
C LYS A 114 -13.96 -13.89 16.12
N ASP A 115 -14.24 -15.18 16.32
CA ASP A 115 -14.51 -16.16 15.25
C ASP A 115 -13.36 -16.37 14.24
N VAL A 116 -12.14 -15.91 14.56
CA VAL A 116 -10.93 -16.09 13.73
C VAL A 116 -9.89 -16.93 14.47
N GLN A 117 -9.39 -17.97 13.79
CA GLN A 117 -8.31 -18.82 14.28
C GLN A 117 -7.01 -18.52 13.51
N TYR A 118 -5.98 -18.13 14.25
CA TYR A 118 -4.66 -17.84 13.68
C TYR A 118 -3.72 -19.04 13.84
N GLU A 119 -2.85 -19.27 12.85
CA GLU A 119 -1.90 -20.39 12.85
C GLU A 119 -0.71 -20.21 13.82
N LYS A 120 -0.55 -19.01 14.40
CA LYS A 120 0.56 -18.64 15.28
C LYS A 120 0.07 -17.67 16.33
N ASP A 121 0.78 -17.62 17.45
CA ASP A 121 0.52 -16.60 18.46
C ASP A 121 0.71 -15.21 17.86
N MET A 122 -0.16 -14.30 18.26
CA MET A 122 -0.29 -12.97 17.69
C MET A 122 0.04 -11.93 18.77
N VAL A 123 0.63 -10.82 18.34
CA VAL A 123 0.85 -9.64 19.17
C VAL A 123 0.22 -8.46 18.48
N VAL A 124 -0.70 -7.80 19.18
CA VAL A 124 -1.27 -6.52 18.76
C VAL A 124 -0.62 -5.44 19.60
N THR A 125 -0.03 -4.45 18.93
CA THR A 125 0.59 -3.30 19.58
C THR A 125 -0.10 -2.04 19.12
N PHE A 126 -0.57 -1.24 20.07
CA PHE A 126 -1.09 0.09 19.84
C PHE A 126 -0.13 1.13 20.40
N ILE A 127 -0.01 2.25 19.70
CA ILE A 127 0.57 3.47 20.24
C ILE A 127 -0.39 4.63 20.07
N ARG A 128 -0.38 5.56 21.02
CA ARG A 128 -0.96 6.90 20.83
C ARG A 128 0.10 7.97 20.90
N GLY A 129 -0.04 8.99 20.09
CA GLY A 129 0.93 10.07 20.00
C GLY A 129 0.35 11.31 19.36
N GLN A 130 1.23 12.29 19.17
CA GLN A 130 0.94 13.59 18.57
C GLN A 130 1.81 13.78 17.35
N TYR A 131 1.22 14.22 16.25
CA TYR A 131 1.90 14.58 15.01
C TYR A 131 1.74 16.07 14.72
N PHE A 132 2.87 16.74 14.56
CA PHE A 132 2.97 18.18 14.37
C PHE A 132 3.42 18.45 12.93
N LYS A 133 2.60 19.17 12.16
CA LYS A 133 2.95 19.62 10.80
C LYS A 133 3.07 21.14 10.81
N PRO A 134 4.24 21.72 10.53
CA PRO A 134 4.39 23.17 10.45
C PRO A 134 3.57 23.70 9.27
N THR A 135 2.78 24.74 9.49
CA THR A 135 2.16 25.52 8.41
C THR A 135 3.26 26.20 7.58
N LYS A 136 3.10 26.20 6.25
CA LYS A 136 4.07 26.54 5.16
C LYS A 136 5.31 27.39 5.53
N LYS A 137 6.43 27.05 4.86
CA LYS A 137 7.68 27.84 4.72
C LYS A 137 7.39 29.34 4.66
N GLY A 138 7.93 30.09 5.62
CA GLY A 138 7.95 31.54 5.57
C GLY A 138 8.53 32.03 4.23
N SER A 139 7.85 32.98 3.61
CA SER A 139 8.47 33.86 2.64
C SER A 139 9.69 34.52 3.30
N GLU A 140 10.76 34.73 2.53
CA GLU A 140 12.04 35.31 2.98
C GLU A 140 11.93 36.74 3.59
N GLU A 141 10.73 37.29 3.75
CA GLU A 141 10.49 38.66 4.24
C GLU A 141 9.63 38.75 5.52
N ALA A 142 9.32 37.63 6.19
CA ALA A 142 8.59 37.68 7.46
C ALA A 142 9.53 37.52 8.68
N GLU A 143 10.09 38.63 9.16
CA GLU A 143 10.73 38.73 10.50
C GLU A 143 9.68 38.72 11.63
N THR A 144 8.76 37.75 11.61
CA THR A 144 7.79 37.52 12.70
C THR A 144 7.62 36.02 12.91
N SER A 145 8.15 35.52 14.05
CA SER A 145 7.83 34.25 14.72
C SER A 145 7.13 33.18 13.85
N ALA A 146 7.90 32.41 13.09
CA ALA A 146 7.41 31.30 12.26
C ALA A 146 6.97 30.05 13.07
N LEU A 147 6.43 30.23 14.28
CA LEU A 147 6.07 29.15 15.21
C LEU A 147 4.56 28.99 15.44
N ASP A 148 3.69 29.80 14.84
CA ASP A 148 2.47 30.17 15.57
C ASP A 148 1.18 29.40 15.30
N GLU A 149 1.15 28.33 14.49
CA GLU A 149 0.01 27.38 14.50
C GLU A 149 0.48 25.94 14.25
N VAL A 150 1.16 25.36 15.24
CA VAL A 150 1.38 23.91 15.27
C VAL A 150 0.10 23.25 15.79
N TYR A 151 -0.75 22.77 14.88
CA TYR A 151 -1.89 21.93 15.28
C TYR A 151 -1.37 20.61 15.83
N ASP A 152 -1.68 20.37 17.11
CA ASP A 152 -1.51 19.08 17.74
C ASP A 152 -2.53 18.10 17.14
N ARG A 153 -2.05 17.04 16.49
CA ARG A 153 -2.90 16.03 15.88
C ARG A 153 -2.68 14.70 16.58
N PRO A 154 -3.60 14.31 17.49
CA PRO A 154 -3.49 13.02 18.15
C PRO A 154 -3.75 11.91 17.13
N PHE A 155 -3.04 10.80 17.29
CA PHE A 155 -3.21 9.61 16.46
C PHE A 155 -3.10 8.34 17.29
N ILE A 156 -3.71 7.27 16.79
CA ILE A 156 -3.50 5.89 17.21
C ILE A 156 -2.95 5.11 16.03
N LEU A 157 -1.86 4.38 16.24
CA LEU A 157 -1.31 3.46 15.27
C LEU A 157 -1.29 2.06 15.87
N CYS A 158 -1.83 1.10 15.12
CA CYS A 158 -1.88 -0.30 15.47
C CYS A 158 -1.00 -1.14 14.53
N SER A 159 -0.28 -2.11 15.09
CA SER A 159 0.44 -3.15 14.36
C SER A 159 0.03 -4.52 14.85
N ILE A 160 -0.19 -5.44 13.91
CA ILE A 160 -0.47 -6.84 14.20
C ILE A 160 0.71 -7.68 13.71
N ASN A 161 1.33 -8.44 14.60
CA ASN A 161 2.54 -9.21 14.33
C ASN A 161 2.36 -10.67 14.76
N GLN A 162 2.94 -11.58 13.99
CA GLN A 162 3.05 -12.99 14.35
C GLN A 162 4.31 -13.25 15.17
N THR A 163 4.25 -14.24 16.05
CA THR A 163 5.45 -14.83 16.63
C THR A 163 6.13 -15.77 15.64
N ILE A 164 7.45 -15.95 15.82
CA ILE A 164 8.25 -16.96 15.12
C ILE A 164 8.95 -17.78 16.18
N GLN A 165 8.91 -19.10 16.01
CA GLN A 165 9.71 -20.00 16.83
C GLN A 165 11.20 -19.78 16.56
N SER A 166 11.99 -19.75 17.62
CA SER A 166 13.43 -19.70 17.48
C SER A 166 13.92 -20.87 16.62
N LYS A 167 14.82 -20.59 15.68
CA LYS A 167 15.48 -21.66 14.93
C LYS A 167 16.44 -22.35 15.88
N LYS A 168 16.32 -23.68 16.00
CA LYS A 168 17.35 -24.51 16.64
C LYS A 168 18.69 -24.19 15.99
N SER A 169 19.61 -23.66 16.78
CA SER A 169 20.93 -23.22 16.31
C SER A 169 22.01 -23.81 17.20
N LEU A 170 23.23 -23.93 16.67
CA LEU A 170 24.40 -24.36 17.42
C LEU A 170 25.27 -23.12 17.66
N VAL A 171 25.49 -22.75 18.91
CA VAL A 171 26.33 -21.62 19.29
C VAL A 171 27.65 -22.13 19.84
N PHE A 172 28.73 -21.38 19.64
CA PHE A 172 30.02 -21.67 20.26
C PHE A 172 30.14 -20.87 21.56
N ASP A 173 30.20 -21.56 22.68
CA ASP A 173 30.47 -20.94 23.98
C ASP A 173 31.97 -20.60 24.05
N TYR A 174 32.30 -19.31 24.02
CA TYR A 174 33.70 -18.87 24.06
C TYR A 174 34.36 -19.05 25.44
N ILE A 175 33.57 -19.21 26.51
CA ILE A 175 34.07 -19.44 27.87
C ILE A 175 34.45 -20.91 28.01
N GLU A 176 33.50 -21.80 27.73
CA GLU A 176 33.72 -23.25 27.87
C GLU A 176 34.41 -23.87 26.64
N LYS A 177 34.52 -23.13 25.53
CA LYS A 177 35.09 -23.56 24.23
C LYS A 177 34.39 -24.78 23.64
N GLU A 178 33.07 -24.86 23.79
CA GLU A 178 32.25 -25.97 23.33
C GLU A 178 31.13 -25.52 22.41
N PHE A 179 30.71 -26.41 21.51
CA PHE A 179 29.51 -26.22 20.71
C PHE A 179 28.28 -26.61 21.55
N LYS A 180 27.39 -25.65 21.80
CA LYS A 180 26.15 -25.85 22.56
C LYS A 180 24.94 -25.67 21.66
N SER A 181 23.94 -26.52 21.83
CA SER A 181 22.63 -26.31 21.22
C SER A 181 21.97 -25.09 21.88
N ASN A 182 21.64 -24.07 21.09
CA ASN A 182 20.81 -22.96 21.52
C ASN A 182 19.35 -23.33 21.24
N VAL A 183 18.62 -23.63 22.30
CA VAL A 183 17.17 -23.87 22.29
C VAL A 183 16.54 -22.74 23.09
N SER A 184 16.35 -21.57 22.48
CA SER A 184 15.58 -20.51 23.13
C SER A 184 14.10 -20.87 23.03
N VAL A 185 13.43 -21.03 24.17
CA VAL A 185 12.01 -21.42 24.22
C VAL A 185 11.10 -20.19 24.04
N ASP A 186 11.66 -18.99 24.22
CA ASP A 186 10.93 -17.74 24.10
C ASP A 186 10.44 -17.49 22.67
N ALA A 187 9.19 -17.10 22.54
CA ALA A 187 8.59 -16.71 21.28
C ALA A 187 9.19 -15.38 20.81
N ILE A 188 9.70 -15.35 19.58
CA ILE A 188 10.24 -14.12 19.00
C ILE A 188 9.11 -13.40 18.27
N ILE A 189 8.82 -12.15 18.65
CA ILE A 189 7.82 -11.33 17.96
C ILE A 189 8.44 -10.84 16.64
N ASN A 190 7.83 -11.16 15.49
CA ASN A 190 8.34 -10.72 14.19
C ASN A 190 7.94 -9.29 13.86
N LEU A 191 8.53 -8.33 14.57
CA LEU A 191 8.30 -6.91 14.38
C LEU A 191 8.70 -6.41 12.97
N ALA A 192 9.54 -7.16 12.24
CA ALA A 192 9.99 -6.78 10.90
C ALA A 192 8.96 -7.05 9.79
N SER A 193 7.92 -7.85 10.05
CA SER A 193 6.89 -8.19 9.09
C SER A 193 5.51 -8.19 9.75
N PRO A 194 4.91 -7.00 9.99
CA PRO A 194 3.52 -6.92 10.40
C PRO A 194 2.61 -7.58 9.35
N VAL A 195 1.61 -8.31 9.81
CA VAL A 195 0.64 -9.00 8.96
C VAL A 195 -0.56 -8.13 8.65
N ALA A 196 -0.83 -7.14 9.50
CA ALA A 196 -1.78 -6.07 9.27
C ALA A 196 -1.45 -4.90 10.22
N GLY A 197 -2.11 -3.77 10.04
CA GLY A 197 -2.08 -2.66 10.97
C GLY A 197 -2.94 -1.51 10.47
N PHE A 198 -3.02 -0.44 11.25
CA PHE A 198 -3.74 0.76 10.82
C PHE A 198 -3.22 2.03 11.49
N LEU A 199 -3.54 3.18 10.91
CA LEU A 199 -3.35 4.51 11.49
C LEU A 199 -4.68 5.27 11.47
N PHE A 200 -5.07 5.81 12.62
CA PHE A 200 -6.27 6.64 12.77
C PHE A 200 -5.96 7.94 13.54
N PRO A 201 -6.54 9.08 13.14
CA PRO A 201 -7.28 9.30 11.90
C PRO A 201 -6.37 9.30 10.66
N CYS A 202 -6.96 9.28 9.47
CA CYS A 202 -6.25 9.67 8.25
C CYS A 202 -5.84 11.14 8.34
N PHE A 203 -4.76 11.51 7.64
CA PHE A 203 -4.34 12.91 7.50
C PHE A 203 -4.30 13.28 6.03
N THR A 204 -4.97 14.38 5.67
CA THR A 204 -4.98 14.92 4.31
C THR A 204 -4.65 16.40 4.40
N GLU A 205 -3.58 16.84 3.74
CA GLU A 205 -3.12 18.24 3.72
C GLU A 205 -2.86 18.86 5.11
N GLY A 206 -2.67 18.02 6.14
CA GLY A 206 -2.54 18.51 7.52
C GLY A 206 -3.88 18.74 8.22
N TYR A 207 -4.97 18.16 7.75
CA TYR A 207 -6.21 18.04 8.50
C TYR A 207 -6.42 16.58 8.91
N SER A 208 -6.92 16.38 10.12
CA SER A 208 -7.32 15.06 10.61
C SER A 208 -8.68 14.71 10.03
N ASP A 209 -8.77 13.58 9.34
CA ASP A 209 -10.02 13.03 8.83
C ASP A 209 -10.45 11.84 9.68
N VAL A 210 -11.38 12.09 10.59
CA VAL A 210 -11.92 11.07 11.50
C VAL A 210 -12.88 10.11 10.82
N ASN A 211 -13.27 10.34 9.56
CA ASN A 211 -14.14 9.46 8.80
C ASN A 211 -13.38 8.37 8.03
N HIS A 212 -12.04 8.46 8.02
CA HIS A 212 -11.18 7.52 7.34
C HIS A 212 -10.10 6.97 8.26
N ILE A 213 -9.72 5.71 8.00
CA ILE A 213 -8.63 5.00 8.65
C ILE A 213 -7.68 4.47 7.58
N LEU A 214 -6.38 4.62 7.79
CA LEU A 214 -5.39 4.07 6.88
C LEU A 214 -5.10 2.62 7.30
N TYR A 215 -5.68 1.66 6.59
CA TYR A 215 -5.43 0.23 6.76
C TYR A 215 -4.15 -0.20 6.04
N SER A 216 -3.40 -1.12 6.64
CA SER A 216 -2.19 -1.73 6.07
C SER A 216 -2.35 -3.24 5.99
N SER A 217 -2.25 -3.80 4.79
CA SER A 217 -2.19 -5.24 4.57
C SER A 217 -0.76 -5.78 4.65
N GLY A 218 -0.60 -6.98 5.21
CA GLY A 218 0.66 -7.70 5.19
C GLY A 218 1.14 -8.06 3.78
N LYS A 219 0.21 -8.27 2.83
CA LYS A 219 0.48 -8.75 1.47
C LYS A 219 0.02 -7.74 0.42
N VAL A 220 0.72 -7.74 -0.71
CA VAL A 220 0.43 -6.85 -1.86
C VAL A 220 -0.83 -7.33 -2.57
N ASN A 221 -1.76 -6.40 -2.85
CA ASN A 221 -3.06 -6.62 -3.50
C ASN A 221 -3.91 -7.73 -2.84
N GLN A 222 -3.75 -7.91 -1.52
CA GLN A 222 -4.49 -8.89 -0.74
C GLN A 222 -4.92 -8.24 0.58
N PRO A 223 -5.79 -7.21 0.56
CA PRO A 223 -6.39 -6.70 1.78
C PRO A 223 -7.23 -7.81 2.44
N ASP A 224 -7.28 -7.79 3.77
CA ASP A 224 -8.18 -8.66 4.52
C ASP A 224 -9.54 -7.99 4.59
N TYR A 225 -10.42 -8.31 3.64
CA TYR A 225 -11.77 -7.75 3.55
C TYR A 225 -12.61 -8.04 4.79
N HIS A 226 -12.44 -9.22 5.39
CA HIS A 226 -13.11 -9.56 6.63
C HIS A 226 -12.67 -8.63 7.76
N PHE A 227 -11.36 -8.40 7.90
CA PHE A 227 -10.84 -7.45 8.88
C PHE A 227 -11.38 -6.02 8.64
N ILE A 228 -11.39 -5.55 7.39
CA ILE A 228 -11.91 -4.22 7.05
C ILE A 228 -13.39 -4.11 7.46
N GLU A 229 -14.22 -5.06 7.07
CA GLU A 229 -15.66 -5.01 7.32
C GLU A 229 -16.00 -5.21 8.80
N THR A 230 -15.48 -6.27 9.43
CA THR A 230 -15.95 -6.72 10.75
C THR A 230 -15.19 -6.08 11.91
N VAL A 231 -13.88 -5.85 11.74
CA VAL A 231 -13.03 -5.26 12.76
C VAL A 231 -13.02 -3.75 12.63
N LEU A 232 -12.78 -3.20 11.44
CA LEU A 232 -12.72 -1.74 11.25
C LEU A 232 -14.08 -1.09 11.04
N ASN A 233 -15.13 -1.85 10.71
CA ASN A 233 -16.40 -1.29 10.22
C ASN A 233 -16.17 -0.35 9.03
N GLY A 234 -15.32 -0.79 8.11
CA GLY A 234 -14.94 -0.07 6.90
C GLY A 234 -15.77 -0.47 5.69
N GLU A 235 -15.90 0.46 4.75
CA GLU A 235 -16.37 0.17 3.40
C GLU A 235 -15.34 -0.67 2.64
N GLU A 236 -15.80 -1.41 1.63
CA GLU A 236 -14.93 -2.23 0.78
C GLU A 236 -13.92 -1.34 0.01
N VAL A 237 -12.71 -1.87 -0.21
CA VAL A 237 -11.64 -1.16 -0.92
C VAL A 237 -11.23 -1.92 -2.17
N MET A 238 -10.91 -1.17 -3.21
CA MET A 238 -10.38 -1.73 -4.46
C MET A 238 -8.87 -1.64 -4.48
N THR A 239 -8.22 -2.68 -5.00
CA THR A 239 -6.76 -2.66 -5.18
C THR A 239 -6.38 -2.09 -6.53
N ALA A 240 -5.15 -1.59 -6.63
CA ALA A 240 -4.55 -1.17 -7.90
C ALA A 240 -4.60 -2.31 -8.96
N GLN A 241 -4.53 -3.56 -8.51
CA GLN A 241 -4.66 -4.72 -9.39
C GLN A 241 -6.09 -4.93 -9.88
N ASP A 242 -7.09 -4.67 -9.04
CA ASP A 242 -8.50 -4.75 -9.44
C ASP A 242 -8.82 -3.66 -10.46
N ASP A 243 -8.40 -2.40 -10.21
CA ASP A 243 -8.52 -1.30 -11.17
C ASP A 243 -7.93 -1.66 -12.53
N LYS A 244 -6.72 -2.22 -12.54
CA LYS A 244 -6.07 -2.64 -13.77
C LYS A 244 -6.85 -3.75 -14.48
N ALA A 245 -7.31 -4.76 -13.75
CA ALA A 245 -8.04 -5.89 -14.33
C ALA A 245 -9.39 -5.44 -14.91
N ILE A 246 -10.11 -4.58 -14.19
CA ILE A 246 -11.37 -4.00 -14.63
C ILE A 246 -11.16 -3.15 -15.89
N PHE A 247 -10.15 -2.27 -15.89
CA PHE A 247 -9.82 -1.48 -17.07
C PHE A 247 -9.51 -2.37 -18.29
N GLU A 248 -8.66 -3.39 -18.12
CA GLU A 248 -8.32 -4.32 -19.20
C GLU A 248 -9.54 -5.07 -19.73
N GLU A 249 -10.50 -5.42 -18.87
CA GLU A 249 -11.73 -6.10 -19.27
C GLU A 249 -12.71 -5.15 -20.00
N ILE A 250 -12.83 -3.90 -19.56
CA ILE A 250 -13.63 -2.87 -20.24
C ILE A 250 -13.08 -2.65 -21.65
N VAL A 251 -11.76 -2.50 -21.78
CA VAL A 251 -11.11 -2.30 -23.08
C VAL A 251 -11.33 -3.51 -23.99
N LYS A 252 -11.28 -4.74 -23.49
CA LYS A 252 -11.58 -5.95 -24.28
C LYS A 252 -13.03 -6.03 -24.72
N GLU A 253 -13.99 -5.66 -23.87
CA GLU A 253 -15.42 -5.67 -24.22
C GLU A 253 -15.73 -4.63 -25.31
N VAL A 254 -15.07 -3.47 -25.28
CA VAL A 254 -15.30 -2.38 -26.24
C VAL A 254 -14.55 -2.61 -27.56
N VAL A 255 -13.27 -2.96 -27.49
CA VAL A 255 -12.35 -2.99 -28.65
C VAL A 255 -12.15 -4.42 -29.19
N GLY A 256 -12.40 -5.43 -28.36
CA GLY A 256 -12.09 -6.84 -28.65
C GLY A 256 -10.72 -7.28 -28.12
N GLU A 257 -10.42 -8.58 -28.27
CA GLU A 257 -9.18 -9.19 -27.77
C GLU A 257 -7.93 -8.90 -28.63
N VAL A 258 -8.13 -8.35 -29.83
CA VAL A 258 -7.06 -8.12 -30.80
C VAL A 258 -6.85 -6.62 -30.97
N VAL A 259 -5.78 -6.12 -30.35
CA VAL A 259 -5.33 -4.72 -30.46
C VAL A 259 -3.91 -4.68 -31.02
N ASP A 260 -3.61 -3.67 -31.83
CA ASP A 260 -2.23 -3.44 -32.25
C ASP A 260 -1.43 -2.75 -31.13
N THR A 261 -0.10 -2.96 -31.13
CA THR A 261 0.77 -2.49 -30.06
C THR A 261 0.87 -0.96 -29.98
N ASN A 262 0.65 -0.23 -31.09
CA ASN A 262 0.68 1.23 -31.07
C ASN A 262 -0.56 1.78 -30.37
N THR A 263 -1.75 1.23 -30.67
CA THR A 263 -2.99 1.61 -29.99
C THR A 263 -2.87 1.37 -28.48
N LEU A 264 -2.38 0.21 -28.06
CA LEU A 264 -2.19 -0.08 -26.62
C LEU A 264 -1.14 0.84 -25.98
N SER A 265 -0.05 1.17 -26.70
CA SER A 265 0.94 2.14 -26.25
C SER A 265 0.34 3.55 -26.09
N ASN A 266 -0.51 3.98 -27.02
CA ASN A 266 -1.18 5.28 -26.95
C ASN A 266 -2.16 5.34 -25.78
N VAL A 267 -2.92 4.27 -25.52
CA VAL A 267 -3.82 4.19 -24.35
C VAL A 267 -3.04 4.42 -23.07
N TYR A 268 -1.90 3.75 -22.92
CA TYR A 268 -1.07 3.91 -21.73
C TYR A 268 -0.39 5.28 -21.66
N GLU A 269 -0.03 5.87 -22.80
CA GLU A 269 0.51 7.23 -22.85
C GLU A 269 -0.54 8.27 -22.44
N GLU A 270 -1.78 8.15 -22.91
CA GLU A 270 -2.86 9.07 -22.57
C GLU A 270 -3.24 9.00 -21.08
N ILE A 271 -3.30 7.80 -20.50
CA ILE A 271 -3.51 7.65 -19.05
C ILE A 271 -2.34 8.26 -18.27
N ASN A 272 -1.09 8.06 -18.71
CA ASN A 272 0.05 8.71 -18.06
C ASN A 272 -0.01 10.24 -18.18
N ARG A 273 -0.43 10.78 -19.32
CA ARG A 273 -0.61 12.24 -19.50
C ARG A 273 -1.63 12.80 -18.53
N MET A 274 -2.72 12.08 -18.23
CA MET A 274 -3.70 12.50 -17.21
C MET A 274 -3.04 12.60 -15.83
N MET A 275 -2.14 11.67 -15.50
CA MET A 275 -1.38 11.72 -14.25
C MET A 275 -0.36 12.87 -14.22
N ASP A 276 0.33 13.14 -15.33
CA ASP A 276 1.35 14.21 -15.43
C ASP A 276 0.73 15.63 -15.35
N VAL A 277 -0.46 15.84 -15.93
CA VAL A 277 -1.17 17.14 -15.89
C VAL A 277 -1.62 17.49 -14.47
N GLU A 278 -1.72 16.50 -13.59
CA GLU A 278 -2.13 16.63 -12.19
C GLU A 278 -0.96 16.52 -11.20
N GLU A 279 0.30 16.53 -11.66
CA GLU A 279 1.52 16.58 -10.84
C GLU A 279 1.73 17.91 -10.07
N ASP A 280 0.74 18.79 -9.99
CA ASP A 280 0.66 19.69 -8.84
C ASP A 280 0.46 18.80 -7.60
N GLU A 281 1.55 18.58 -6.85
CA GLU A 281 1.74 17.57 -5.77
C GLU A 281 0.71 17.57 -4.61
N ASP A 282 -0.35 18.37 -4.71
CA ASP A 282 -1.41 18.57 -3.74
C ASP A 282 -2.81 18.17 -4.30
N LYS A 283 -2.92 17.59 -5.51
CA LYS A 283 -4.20 17.13 -6.09
C LYS A 283 -4.48 15.64 -5.83
N GLU A 284 -5.77 15.29 -5.80
CA GLU A 284 -6.25 13.91 -5.74
C GLU A 284 -5.72 13.10 -6.93
N VAL A 285 -5.60 11.77 -6.77
CA VAL A 285 -5.15 10.90 -7.85
C VAL A 285 -6.20 10.93 -8.97
N PRO A 286 -5.83 11.17 -10.23
CA PRO A 286 -6.80 11.19 -11.32
C PRO A 286 -7.53 9.85 -11.40
N THR A 287 -8.85 9.95 -11.51
CA THR A 287 -9.77 8.83 -11.70
C THR A 287 -10.32 8.85 -13.12
N LEU A 288 -10.81 7.71 -13.59
CA LEU A 288 -11.42 7.56 -14.91
C LEU A 288 -12.81 6.96 -14.77
N ASP A 289 -13.82 7.74 -15.14
CA ASP A 289 -15.17 7.25 -15.40
C ASP A 289 -15.28 6.64 -16.82
N TYR A 290 -16.48 6.22 -17.21
CA TYR A 290 -16.72 5.66 -18.55
C TYR A 290 -16.47 6.66 -19.69
N LYS A 291 -16.68 7.96 -19.47
CA LYS A 291 -16.43 9.01 -20.48
C LYS A 291 -14.94 9.28 -20.61
N ASP A 292 -14.20 9.21 -19.51
CA ASP A 292 -12.76 9.32 -19.51
C ASP A 292 -12.12 8.15 -20.25
N VAL A 293 -12.59 6.92 -20.01
CA VAL A 293 -12.16 5.75 -20.77
C VAL A 293 -12.50 5.89 -22.26
N GLU A 294 -13.71 6.32 -22.61
CA GLU A 294 -14.09 6.60 -24.01
C GLU A 294 -13.13 7.61 -24.66
N ARG A 295 -12.81 8.71 -23.94
CA ARG A 295 -11.89 9.74 -24.41
C ARG A 295 -10.49 9.17 -24.64
N VAL A 296 -9.96 8.39 -23.68
CA VAL A 296 -8.65 7.73 -23.80
C VAL A 296 -8.62 6.87 -25.06
N LEU A 297 -9.63 6.02 -25.27
CA LEU A 297 -9.66 5.10 -26.40
C LEU A 297 -9.75 5.83 -27.74
N ARG A 298 -10.58 6.87 -27.85
CA ARG A 298 -10.69 7.70 -29.06
C ARG A 298 -9.39 8.42 -29.41
N VAL A 299 -8.75 9.05 -28.43
CA VAL A 299 -7.46 9.75 -28.63
C VAL A 299 -6.36 8.75 -29.01
N SER A 300 -6.47 7.50 -28.54
CA SER A 300 -5.51 6.44 -28.82
C SER A 300 -5.61 5.84 -30.23
N GLY A 301 -6.60 6.26 -31.03
CA GLY A 301 -6.79 5.84 -32.42
C GLY A 301 -7.88 4.79 -32.64
N ILE A 302 -8.68 4.48 -31.62
CA ILE A 302 -9.82 3.57 -31.77
C ILE A 302 -11.02 4.38 -32.28
N GLU A 303 -11.31 4.21 -33.56
CA GLU A 303 -12.45 4.84 -34.24
C GLU A 303 -13.77 4.10 -33.94
N HIS A 304 -14.89 4.79 -34.08
CA HIS A 304 -16.25 4.23 -33.96
C HIS A 304 -16.63 3.67 -32.58
N ILE A 305 -16.12 4.25 -31.49
CA ILE A 305 -16.58 3.94 -30.13
C ILE A 305 -17.90 4.67 -29.85
N ASP A 306 -18.92 3.90 -29.48
CA ASP A 306 -20.18 4.40 -28.96
C ASP A 306 -20.11 4.55 -27.43
N THR A 307 -20.57 5.68 -26.89
CA THR A 307 -20.58 5.94 -25.44
C THR A 307 -21.40 4.88 -24.70
N ASP A 308 -22.55 4.51 -25.27
CA ASP A 308 -23.46 3.50 -24.71
C ASP A 308 -22.77 2.13 -24.57
N GLN A 309 -21.82 1.82 -25.48
CA GLN A 309 -21.05 0.58 -25.43
C GLN A 309 -20.06 0.57 -24.25
N VAL A 310 -19.38 1.69 -24.00
CA VAL A 310 -18.42 1.81 -22.89
C VAL A 310 -19.16 1.79 -21.56
N GLU A 311 -20.27 2.53 -21.44
CA GLU A 311 -21.12 2.54 -20.25
C GLU A 311 -21.67 1.13 -19.95
N THR A 312 -22.17 0.41 -20.97
CA THR A 312 -22.63 -0.97 -20.81
C THR A 312 -21.50 -1.91 -20.37
N ALA A 313 -20.28 -1.72 -20.87
CA ALA A 313 -19.12 -2.51 -20.44
C ALA A 313 -18.79 -2.27 -18.96
N PHE A 314 -18.82 -1.01 -18.50
CA PHE A 314 -18.69 -0.68 -17.07
C PHE A 314 -19.75 -1.39 -16.23
N GLN A 315 -21.04 -1.25 -16.58
CA GLN A 315 -22.16 -1.87 -15.85
C GLN A 315 -22.12 -3.41 -15.85
N LYS A 316 -21.47 -4.02 -16.84
CA LYS A 316 -21.31 -5.49 -16.92
C LYS A 316 -20.21 -6.00 -16.00
N ILE A 317 -19.19 -5.17 -15.74
CA ILE A 317 -17.96 -5.56 -15.04
C ILE A 317 -17.99 -5.08 -13.57
N ILE A 318 -18.62 -3.94 -13.31
CA ILE A 318 -18.71 -3.30 -12.00
C ILE A 318 -20.19 -3.09 -11.66
N ASP A 319 -20.61 -3.53 -10.48
CA ASP A 319 -21.99 -3.37 -9.99
C ASP A 319 -22.28 -1.95 -9.41
N ASP A 320 -21.29 -1.06 -9.38
CA ASP A 320 -21.40 0.34 -8.94
C ASP A 320 -21.26 1.32 -10.12
N GLU A 321 -22.35 2.01 -10.45
CA GLU A 321 -22.42 3.00 -11.53
C GLU A 321 -21.57 4.26 -11.27
N ASN A 322 -21.17 4.52 -10.02
CA ASN A 322 -20.35 5.68 -9.66
C ASN A 322 -18.87 5.30 -9.46
N TYR A 323 -18.49 4.07 -9.79
CA TYR A 323 -17.12 3.64 -9.66
C TYR A 323 -16.22 4.34 -10.68
N GLU A 324 -15.12 4.92 -10.19
CA GLU A 324 -14.10 5.54 -11.03
C GLU A 324 -12.75 4.84 -10.83
N LEU A 325 -12.11 4.45 -11.93
CA LEU A 325 -10.85 3.73 -11.93
C LEU A 325 -9.70 4.68 -11.59
N LYS A 326 -8.85 4.35 -10.61
CA LYS A 326 -7.68 5.19 -10.36
C LYS A 326 -6.64 4.99 -11.47
N ALA A 327 -6.22 6.08 -12.11
CA ALA A 327 -5.19 6.04 -13.16
C ALA A 327 -3.90 5.36 -12.68
N SER A 328 -3.52 5.62 -11.42
CA SER A 328 -2.36 5.01 -10.77
C SER A 328 -2.49 3.50 -10.53
N GLY A 329 -3.71 2.95 -10.50
CA GLY A 329 -3.96 1.51 -10.45
C GLY A 329 -3.68 0.84 -11.80
N ILE A 330 -4.11 1.49 -12.88
CA ILE A 330 -3.92 1.00 -14.25
C ILE A 330 -2.43 1.05 -14.64
N ILE A 331 -1.76 2.19 -14.38
CA ILE A 331 -0.36 2.43 -14.71
C ILE A 331 0.38 3.00 -13.48
N PRO A 332 0.86 2.14 -12.57
CA PRO A 332 1.49 2.62 -11.34
C PRO A 332 2.81 3.37 -11.59
N LYS A 333 3.56 3.00 -12.63
CA LYS A 333 4.79 3.69 -13.08
C LYS A 333 5.05 3.47 -14.56
N TYR A 334 4.95 4.52 -15.36
CA TYR A 334 5.15 4.50 -16.81
C TYR A 334 6.55 4.11 -17.27
N THR A 335 7.55 4.36 -16.42
CA THR A 335 8.97 4.02 -16.67
C THR A 335 9.40 2.66 -16.09
N SER A 336 8.54 2.00 -15.32
CA SER A 336 8.87 0.70 -14.73
C SER A 336 8.53 -0.44 -15.68
N LYS A 337 9.31 -1.52 -15.66
CA LYS A 337 9.05 -2.74 -16.45
C LYS A 337 7.86 -3.54 -15.92
N SER A 338 6.65 -3.00 -16.07
CA SER A 338 5.40 -3.52 -15.50
C SER A 338 4.53 -4.28 -16.52
N ILE A 339 4.75 -4.09 -17.82
CA ILE A 339 4.02 -4.81 -18.87
C ILE A 339 4.69 -6.16 -19.11
N LYS A 340 3.89 -7.23 -19.07
CA LYS A 340 4.33 -8.60 -19.33
C LYS A 340 3.90 -9.03 -20.72
N ILE A 341 4.84 -9.51 -21.51
CA ILE A 341 4.59 -10.13 -22.81
C ILE A 341 4.93 -11.61 -22.65
N GLU A 342 3.92 -12.46 -22.74
CA GLU A 342 4.06 -13.90 -22.57
C GLU A 342 4.11 -14.59 -23.92
N THR A 343 5.14 -15.41 -24.13
CA THR A 343 5.28 -16.24 -25.32
C THR A 343 5.67 -17.65 -24.91
N LYS A 344 5.55 -18.61 -25.83
CA LYS A 344 5.98 -19.99 -25.58
C LYS A 344 7.48 -20.10 -25.22
N VAL A 345 8.31 -19.20 -25.72
CA VAL A 345 9.78 -19.32 -25.65
C VAL A 345 10.38 -18.50 -24.51
N ALA A 346 9.78 -17.37 -24.16
CA ALA A 346 10.28 -16.46 -23.15
C ALA A 346 9.18 -15.50 -22.69
N ASN A 347 9.35 -14.98 -21.47
CA ASN A 347 8.57 -13.86 -20.95
C ASN A 347 9.43 -12.60 -21.03
N ILE A 348 8.86 -11.53 -21.58
CA ILE A 348 9.53 -10.23 -21.72
C ILE A 348 8.81 -9.25 -20.80
N THR A 349 9.57 -8.45 -20.05
CA THR A 349 9.04 -7.34 -19.27
C THR A 349 9.54 -6.01 -19.82
N ILE A 350 8.61 -5.09 -20.08
CA ILE A 350 8.88 -3.79 -20.69
C ILE A 350 8.08 -2.71 -19.98
N SER A 351 8.56 -1.47 -20.06
CA SER A 351 7.85 -0.30 -19.57
C SER A 351 6.74 0.10 -20.54
N PRO A 352 5.61 0.63 -20.04
CA PRO A 352 4.56 1.20 -20.89
C PRO A 352 5.10 2.18 -21.95
N GLN A 353 6.04 3.06 -21.61
CA GLN A 353 6.63 4.03 -22.54
C GLN A 353 7.39 3.40 -23.73
N ASP A 354 7.89 2.18 -23.54
CA ASP A 354 8.72 1.47 -24.50
C ASP A 354 7.90 0.45 -25.31
N LEU A 355 6.59 0.34 -25.03
CA LEU A 355 5.71 -0.59 -25.73
C LEU A 355 5.62 -0.30 -27.24
N LYS A 356 5.74 0.97 -27.64
CA LYS A 356 5.82 1.41 -29.04
C LYS A 356 6.95 0.77 -29.86
N TYR A 357 7.99 0.25 -29.21
CA TYR A 357 9.11 -0.44 -29.86
C TYR A 357 8.83 -1.92 -30.12
N ILE A 358 7.72 -2.46 -29.59
CA ILE A 358 7.31 -3.85 -29.78
C ILE A 358 6.38 -3.95 -30.98
N LYS A 359 6.70 -4.87 -31.90
CA LYS A 359 5.86 -5.17 -33.07
C LYS A 359 5.74 -6.67 -33.24
N GLN A 360 4.53 -7.18 -33.48
CA GLN A 360 4.37 -8.56 -33.94
C GLN A 360 4.50 -8.59 -35.47
N VAL A 361 5.51 -9.29 -35.97
CA VAL A 361 5.83 -9.36 -37.41
C VAL A 361 5.89 -10.80 -37.90
N ASN A 362 5.77 -10.97 -39.22
CA ASN A 362 6.07 -12.23 -39.88
C ASN A 362 7.44 -12.11 -40.54
N TYR A 363 8.43 -12.82 -40.01
CA TYR A 363 9.78 -12.87 -40.55
C TYR A 363 10.06 -14.27 -41.10
N ASN A 364 10.31 -14.37 -42.41
CA ASN A 364 10.56 -15.63 -43.12
C ASN A 364 9.49 -16.72 -42.86
N GLY A 365 8.21 -16.34 -42.82
CA GLY A 365 7.08 -17.25 -42.59
C GLY A 365 6.85 -17.62 -41.12
N LYS A 366 7.63 -17.07 -40.19
CA LYS A 366 7.51 -17.32 -38.74
C LYS A 366 7.00 -16.07 -38.03
N ARG A 367 6.11 -16.28 -37.07
CA ARG A 367 5.64 -15.21 -36.18
C ARG A 367 6.76 -14.85 -35.20
N CYS A 368 7.14 -13.59 -35.18
CA CYS A 368 8.21 -13.05 -34.35
C CYS A 368 7.71 -11.83 -33.58
N VAL A 369 8.22 -11.66 -32.37
CA VAL A 369 8.14 -10.39 -31.65
C VAL A 369 9.41 -9.62 -31.98
N LEU A 370 9.26 -8.51 -32.68
CA LEU A 370 10.34 -7.58 -32.99
C LEU A 370 10.40 -6.54 -31.87
N ILE A 371 11.60 -6.34 -31.32
CA ILE A 371 11.91 -5.25 -30.39
C ILE A 371 12.88 -4.34 -31.12
N GLU A 372 12.45 -3.12 -31.39
CA GLU A 372 13.30 -2.08 -31.93
C GLU A 372 14.31 -1.64 -30.87
N VAL A 373 15.60 -1.66 -31.21
CA VAL A 373 16.71 -1.35 -30.29
C VAL A 373 17.61 -0.30 -30.93
N ASP A 374 17.95 0.74 -30.16
CA ASP A 374 18.85 1.81 -30.61
C ASP A 374 20.33 1.48 -30.32
N GLU A 375 20.57 0.57 -29.37
CA GLU A 375 21.91 0.19 -28.90
C GLU A 375 22.28 -1.25 -29.30
N ASP A 376 23.58 -1.57 -29.19
CA ASP A 376 24.08 -2.93 -29.40
C ASP A 376 23.37 -3.91 -28.44
N THR A 377 22.68 -4.91 -28.98
CA THR A 377 22.12 -6.00 -28.17
C THR A 377 23.25 -6.80 -27.52
N ILE A 378 23.18 -6.97 -26.19
CA ILE A 378 24.16 -7.74 -25.41
C ILE A 378 23.50 -9.00 -24.86
N ILE A 379 24.05 -10.18 -25.19
CA ILE A 379 23.64 -11.47 -24.61
C ILE A 379 24.83 -12.05 -23.85
N GLU A 380 24.71 -12.20 -22.53
CA GLU A 380 25.78 -12.75 -21.68
C GLU A 380 27.15 -12.07 -21.90
N GLY A 381 27.16 -10.76 -22.16
CA GLY A 381 28.36 -9.96 -22.43
C GLY A 381 28.83 -9.94 -23.88
N PHE A 382 28.19 -10.68 -24.79
CA PHE A 382 28.51 -10.69 -26.21
C PHE A 382 27.64 -9.72 -26.99
N ARG A 383 28.27 -8.81 -27.76
CA ARG A 383 27.58 -7.94 -28.70
C ARG A 383 27.10 -8.75 -29.89
N ILE A 384 25.82 -8.61 -30.22
CA ILE A 384 25.21 -9.36 -31.31
C ILE A 384 25.37 -8.57 -32.60
N VAL A 385 25.93 -9.25 -33.62
CA VAL A 385 26.05 -8.69 -34.96
C VAL A 385 24.71 -8.85 -35.68
N PRO A 386 24.18 -7.82 -36.36
CA PRO A 386 22.99 -7.92 -37.19
C PRO A 386 23.09 -9.07 -38.20
N GLU A 387 22.05 -9.91 -38.31
CA GLU A 387 22.06 -11.05 -39.25
C GLU A 387 22.24 -10.63 -40.72
N THR A 388 21.88 -9.39 -41.06
CA THR A 388 22.11 -8.82 -42.39
C THR A 388 23.59 -8.70 -42.73
N LEU A 389 24.48 -8.58 -41.75
CA LEU A 389 25.93 -8.47 -41.94
C LEU A 389 26.65 -9.83 -41.90
N LEU A 390 25.93 -10.94 -41.63
CA LEU A 390 26.51 -12.29 -41.58
C LEU A 390 26.44 -13.02 -42.93
N ASN A 391 25.69 -12.48 -43.89
CA ASN A 391 25.47 -13.08 -45.21
C ASN A 391 26.23 -12.36 -46.35
N ASP A 392 27.07 -11.36 -46.02
CA ASP A 392 28.11 -10.78 -46.89
C ASP A 392 29.48 -11.37 -46.52
#